data_AF-A0A2E7NZ80-F1
#
_entry.id   AF-A0A2E7NZ80-F1
#
_cell.length_a   1.000
_cell.length_b   1.000
_cell.length_c   1.000
_cell.angle_alpha   90.00
_cell.angle_beta   90.00
_cell.angle_gamma   90.00
#
_symmetry.space_group_name_H-M   'P 1'
#
loop_
_entity.id
_entity.type
_entity.pdbx_description
1 polymer ?
#
loop_
_entity_poly.entity_id
_entity_poly.type
_entity_poly.pdbx_seq_one_letter_code
_entity_poly.pdbx_strand_id
1 'polypeptide(L)'
;MDDFIKAFDDDMLAKEQKLMEAEREIVRLKAELKTNSLSHSGRGGDAGVLLYGEEQDLYENEIKGIAIEALRNMRDRTIEHSRRQHVIDDLLKVNTTQTAADEISQQLKKTLHAYTDMDAKTRTALTKLGFSISEDGKHHKMIFRGDDRYSFTVSKTVSDHRSGKNLTSDINKKLF
;
A
#
# COMPACT_ATOMS: atom_id res chain seq x y z
N MET A 1 -63.66 -31.16 28.21
CA MET A 1 -62.94 -30.06 28.89
C MET A 1 -61.46 -30.39 28.94
N ASP A 2 -61.11 -31.62 29.32
CA ASP A 2 -59.73 -32.12 29.40
C ASP A 2 -58.97 -32.12 28.05
N ASP A 3 -59.60 -32.47 26.93
CA ASP A 3 -58.94 -32.43 25.61
C ASP A 3 -58.55 -31.02 25.16
N PHE A 4 -59.35 -30.02 25.53
CA PHE A 4 -59.05 -28.61 25.23
C PHE A 4 -57.90 -28.09 26.08
N ILE A 5 -57.83 -28.51 27.35
CA ILE A 5 -56.74 -28.15 28.26
C ILE A 5 -55.43 -28.77 27.75
N LYS A 6 -55.46 -30.04 27.36
CA LYS A 6 -54.29 -30.74 26.82
C LYS A 6 -53.79 -30.13 25.50
N ALA A 7 -54.70 -29.82 24.57
CA ALA A 7 -54.33 -29.17 23.31
C ALA A 7 -53.75 -27.76 23.54
N PHE A 8 -54.23 -27.05 24.57
CA PHE A 8 -53.72 -25.75 24.97
C PHE A 8 -52.33 -25.86 25.63
N ASP A 9 -52.12 -26.85 26.49
CA ASP A 9 -50.82 -27.13 27.11
C ASP A 9 -49.77 -27.53 26.05
N ASP A 10 -50.16 -28.37 25.08
CA ASP A 10 -49.29 -28.76 23.96
C ASP A 10 -48.91 -27.56 23.08
N ASP A 11 -49.85 -26.65 22.78
CA ASP A 11 -49.58 -25.41 22.04
C ASP A 11 -48.71 -24.42 22.84
N MET A 12 -48.91 -24.34 24.16
CA MET A 12 -48.10 -23.52 25.06
C MET A 12 -46.65 -24.02 25.07
N LEU A 13 -46.44 -25.33 25.21
CA LEU A 13 -45.12 -25.96 25.19
C LEU A 13 -44.41 -25.75 23.84
N ALA A 14 -45.13 -25.89 22.73
CA ALA A 14 -44.57 -25.64 21.40
C ALA A 14 -44.14 -24.17 21.21
N LYS A 15 -44.88 -23.22 21.81
CA LYS A 15 -44.52 -21.80 21.80
C LYS A 15 -43.30 -21.50 22.69
N GLU A 16 -43.23 -22.08 23.89
CA GLU A 16 -42.06 -21.92 24.77
C GLU A 16 -40.79 -22.49 24.14
N GLN A 17 -40.88 -23.62 23.44
CA GLN A 17 -39.75 -24.20 22.70
C GLN A 17 -39.24 -23.27 21.60
N LYS A 18 -40.15 -22.70 20.80
CA LYS A 18 -39.79 -21.72 19.76
C LYS A 18 -39.20 -20.44 20.35
N LEU A 19 -39.71 -20.01 21.50
CA LEU A 19 -39.18 -18.84 22.21
C LEU A 19 -37.74 -19.09 22.65
N MET A 20 -37.46 -20.24 23.26
CA MET A 20 -36.10 -20.62 23.67
C MET A 20 -35.13 -20.74 22.48
N GLU A 21 -35.58 -21.28 21.35
CA GLU A 21 -34.76 -21.38 20.14
C GLU A 21 -34.44 -19.98 19.56
N ALA A 22 -35.46 -19.12 19.45
CA ALA A 22 -35.29 -17.74 19.00
C ALA A 22 -34.36 -16.93 19.94
N GLU A 23 -34.47 -17.12 21.25
CA GLU A 23 -33.59 -16.46 22.22
C GLU A 23 -32.13 -16.91 22.08
N ARG A 24 -31.89 -18.22 21.86
CA ARG A 24 -30.54 -18.73 21.60
C ARG A 24 -29.97 -18.15 20.32
N GLU A 25 -30.78 -18.05 19.28
CA GLU A 25 -30.37 -17.46 18.01
C GLU A 25 -30.09 -15.95 18.14
N ILE A 26 -30.92 -15.22 18.89
CA ILE A 26 -30.66 -13.81 19.23
C ILE A 26 -29.34 -13.66 19.97
N VAL A 27 -29.02 -14.52 20.94
CA VAL A 27 -27.75 -14.45 21.67
C VAL A 27 -26.56 -14.73 20.75
N ARG A 28 -26.66 -15.74 19.86
CA ARG A 28 -25.64 -16.05 18.86
C ARG A 28 -25.41 -14.88 17.91
N LEU A 29 -26.48 -14.34 17.33
CA LEU A 29 -26.43 -13.19 16.41
C LEU A 29 -25.93 -11.93 17.11
N LYS A 30 -26.29 -11.69 18.37
CA LYS A 30 -25.74 -10.57 19.16
C LYS A 30 -24.25 -10.74 19.44
N ALA A 31 -23.75 -11.95 19.69
CA ALA A 31 -22.32 -12.20 19.86
C ALA A 31 -21.56 -11.98 18.55
N GLU A 32 -22.14 -12.42 17.43
CA GLU A 32 -21.59 -12.21 16.09
C GLU A 32 -21.59 -10.71 15.72
N LEU A 33 -22.69 -10.00 15.95
CA LEU A 33 -22.78 -8.54 15.77
C LEU A 33 -21.85 -7.80 16.70
N LYS A 34 -21.67 -8.21 17.95
CA LYS A 34 -20.72 -7.58 18.86
C LYS A 34 -19.29 -7.72 18.33
N THR A 35 -18.94 -8.92 17.86
CA THR A 35 -17.64 -9.19 17.21
C THR A 35 -17.47 -8.37 15.93
N ASN A 36 -18.52 -8.26 15.11
CA ASN A 36 -18.51 -7.50 13.87
C ASN A 36 -18.56 -5.98 14.11
N SER A 37 -19.18 -5.53 15.20
CA SER A 37 -19.26 -4.13 15.62
C SER A 37 -17.93 -3.64 16.19
N LEU A 38 -17.19 -4.47 16.94
CA LEU A 38 -15.79 -4.20 17.29
C LEU A 38 -14.92 -4.06 16.03
N SER A 39 -15.25 -4.80 14.96
CA SER A 39 -14.62 -4.68 13.64
C SER A 39 -15.06 -3.45 12.84
N HIS A 40 -16.20 -2.83 13.16
CA HIS A 40 -16.78 -1.70 12.41
C HIS A 40 -16.77 -0.36 13.17
N SER A 41 -16.50 -0.35 14.48
CA SER A 41 -16.46 0.89 15.29
C SER A 41 -15.26 1.80 14.99
N GLY A 42 -14.41 1.45 14.03
CA GLY A 42 -13.42 2.35 13.42
C GLY A 42 -13.91 3.05 12.13
N ARG A 43 -15.06 2.67 11.57
CA ARG A 43 -15.67 3.32 10.39
C ARG A 43 -16.66 4.42 10.78
N GLY A 44 -16.30 5.17 11.81
CA GLY A 44 -17.03 6.33 12.31
C GLY A 44 -16.10 7.54 12.35
N GLY A 45 -15.59 7.91 11.19
CA GLY A 45 -14.59 8.97 11.02
C GLY A 45 -13.76 8.67 9.78
N ASP A 46 -13.41 9.71 9.06
CA ASP A 46 -12.64 9.75 7.81
C ASP A 46 -11.19 9.16 7.91
N ALA A 47 -10.91 8.34 8.93
CA ALA A 47 -9.59 7.83 9.26
C ALA A 47 -9.38 6.43 8.66
N GLY A 48 -8.42 6.32 7.74
CA GLY A 48 -7.96 5.05 7.19
C GLY A 48 -7.28 4.13 8.23
N VAL A 49 -6.88 2.92 7.80
CA VAL A 49 -6.15 1.94 8.63
C VAL A 49 -4.88 2.52 9.24
N LEU A 50 -4.26 3.47 8.53
CA LEU A 50 -3.11 4.24 8.97
C LEU A 50 -3.42 5.73 8.77
N LEU A 51 -2.95 6.55 9.70
CA LEU A 51 -2.91 8.00 9.54
C LEU A 51 -1.63 8.38 8.78
N TYR A 52 -1.72 9.43 7.98
CA TYR A 52 -0.56 9.99 7.28
C TYR A 52 0.40 10.71 8.25
N GLY A 53 1.68 10.69 7.92
CA GLY A 53 2.69 11.55 8.53
C GLY A 53 2.77 12.91 7.85
N GLU A 54 3.88 13.62 8.05
CA GLU A 54 4.12 14.94 7.43
C GLU A 54 4.71 14.86 6.01
N GLU A 55 5.21 13.69 5.60
CA GLU A 55 5.75 13.46 4.26
C GLU A 55 4.64 13.45 3.20
N GLN A 56 4.96 13.95 2.02
CA GLN A 56 4.07 14.01 0.86
C GLN A 56 4.57 13.09 -0.25
N ASP A 57 3.64 12.58 -1.06
CA ASP A 57 3.95 11.81 -2.26
C ASP A 57 4.76 12.65 -3.27
N LEU A 58 5.95 12.19 -3.65
CA LEU A 58 6.77 12.76 -4.72
C LEU A 58 6.28 12.35 -6.11
N TYR A 59 5.58 11.22 -6.18
CA TYR A 59 4.90 10.69 -7.35
C TYR A 59 3.64 9.94 -6.94
N GLU A 60 2.77 9.67 -7.92
CA GLU A 60 1.45 9.14 -7.67
C GLU A 60 1.47 7.86 -6.82
N ASN A 61 0.77 7.91 -5.68
CA ASN A 61 0.60 6.80 -4.74
C ASN A 61 1.92 6.27 -4.13
N GLU A 62 2.97 7.10 -3.99
CA GLU A 62 4.27 6.69 -3.44
C GLU A 62 4.15 6.08 -2.04
N ILE A 63 3.63 6.82 -1.06
CA ILE A 63 3.56 6.38 0.33
C ILE A 63 2.70 5.12 0.45
N LYS A 64 1.58 5.07 -0.29
CA LYS A 64 0.72 3.88 -0.37
C LYS A 64 1.48 2.69 -0.94
N GLY A 65 2.27 2.90 -2.00
CA GLY A 65 3.11 1.88 -2.63
C GLY A 65 4.12 1.30 -1.66
N ILE A 66 4.87 2.16 -0.95
CA ILE A 66 5.86 1.78 0.06
C ILE A 66 5.21 0.96 1.18
N ALA A 67 4.04 1.39 1.67
CA ALA A 67 3.31 0.67 2.70
C ALA A 67 2.88 -0.73 2.23
N ILE A 68 2.38 -0.86 1.00
CA ILE A 68 1.99 -2.15 0.42
C ILE A 68 3.19 -3.05 0.22
N GLU A 69 4.34 -2.53 -0.23
CA GLU A 69 5.56 -3.30 -0.37
C GLU A 69 6.07 -3.82 0.99
N ALA A 70 6.03 -2.98 2.03
CA ALA A 70 6.36 -3.39 3.38
C ALA A 70 5.46 -4.55 3.87
N LEU A 71 4.16 -4.49 3.56
CA LEU A 71 3.22 -5.58 3.85
C LEU A 71 3.55 -6.86 3.08
N ARG A 72 3.92 -6.77 1.79
CA ARG A 72 4.37 -7.94 1.00
C ARG A 72 5.63 -8.57 1.58
N ASN A 73 6.63 -7.76 1.92
CA ASN A 73 7.87 -8.23 2.55
C ASN A 73 7.61 -8.89 3.92
N MET A 74 6.62 -8.38 4.67
CA MET A 74 6.20 -8.99 5.94
C MET A 74 5.45 -10.31 5.72
N ARG A 75 4.59 -10.38 4.70
CA ARG A 75 3.85 -11.59 4.33
C ARG A 75 4.80 -12.76 4.11
N ASP A 76 5.90 -12.55 3.39
CA ASP A 76 6.88 -13.59 3.06
C ASP A 76 7.68 -14.10 4.27
N ARG A 77 7.68 -13.36 5.37
CA ARG A 77 8.36 -13.73 6.63
C ARG A 77 7.39 -14.23 7.70
N THR A 78 6.09 -14.23 7.41
CA THR A 78 5.05 -14.58 8.38
C THR A 78 4.76 -16.08 8.34
N ILE A 79 4.47 -16.67 9.50
CA ILE A 79 4.09 -18.08 9.63
C ILE A 79 2.78 -18.33 8.87
N GLU A 80 2.74 -19.40 8.09
CA GLU A 80 1.55 -19.83 7.35
C GLU A 80 0.37 -20.14 8.27
N HIS A 81 -0.84 -19.86 7.79
CA HIS A 81 -2.13 -19.98 8.47
C HIS A 81 -2.28 -19.20 9.78
N SER A 82 -1.36 -18.27 10.04
CA SER A 82 -1.45 -17.40 11.21
C SER A 82 -2.46 -16.27 11.00
N ARG A 83 -3.01 -15.75 12.11
CA ARG A 83 -3.89 -14.56 12.05
C ARG A 83 -3.18 -13.37 11.37
N ARG A 84 -1.88 -13.23 11.57
CA ARG A 84 -1.07 -12.19 10.93
C ARG A 84 -1.08 -12.34 9.41
N GLN A 85 -0.87 -13.55 8.89
CA GLN A 85 -0.96 -13.80 7.46
C GLN A 85 -2.34 -13.44 6.92
N HIS A 86 -3.42 -13.91 7.58
CA HIS A 86 -4.78 -13.65 7.13
C HIS A 86 -5.10 -12.14 7.05
N VAL A 87 -4.61 -11.33 7.99
CA VAL A 87 -4.79 -9.87 7.95
C VAL A 87 -4.00 -9.24 6.81
N ILE A 88 -2.74 -9.63 6.61
CA ILE A 88 -1.89 -9.08 5.55
C ILE A 88 -2.46 -9.43 4.18
N ASP A 89 -2.85 -10.69 3.96
CA ASP A 89 -3.42 -11.15 2.69
C ASP A 89 -4.74 -10.42 2.37
N ASP A 90 -5.59 -10.17 3.37
CA ASP A 90 -6.84 -9.40 3.19
C ASP A 90 -6.56 -7.94 2.79
N LEU A 91 -5.61 -7.28 3.45
CA LEU A 91 -5.19 -5.92 3.10
C LEU A 91 -4.58 -5.85 1.70
N LEU A 92 -3.71 -6.81 1.33
CA LEU A 92 -3.09 -6.86 0.00
C LEU A 92 -4.08 -7.18 -1.12
N LYS A 93 -5.15 -7.93 -0.82
CA LYS A 93 -6.20 -8.27 -1.79
C LYS A 93 -6.98 -7.04 -2.26
N VAL A 94 -7.28 -6.12 -1.35
CA VAL A 94 -8.05 -4.90 -1.67
C VAL A 94 -7.16 -3.72 -2.06
N ASN A 95 -5.89 -3.74 -1.65
CA ASN A 95 -4.91 -2.71 -1.98
C ASN A 95 -3.95 -3.22 -3.05
N THR A 96 -4.40 -3.21 -4.30
CA THR A 96 -3.49 -3.32 -5.44
C THR A 96 -2.94 -1.94 -5.77
N THR A 97 -1.65 -1.86 -6.04
CA THR A 97 -1.01 -0.65 -6.56
C THR A 97 -0.25 -0.99 -7.82
N GLN A 98 -0.46 -0.13 -8.81
CA GLN A 98 0.42 -0.01 -9.95
C GLN A 98 1.52 0.97 -9.54
N THR A 99 2.74 0.47 -9.53
CA THR A 99 3.92 1.15 -9.01
C THR A 99 4.37 2.18 -10.05
N ALA A 100 3.88 3.41 -9.94
CA ALA A 100 4.46 4.55 -10.68
C ALA A 100 5.99 4.59 -10.52
N ALA A 101 6.50 4.14 -9.37
CA ALA A 101 7.91 3.84 -9.12
C ALA A 101 8.57 2.95 -10.20
N ASP A 102 7.95 1.84 -10.60
CA ASP A 102 8.48 0.94 -11.62
C ASP A 102 8.51 1.61 -13.00
N GLU A 103 7.47 2.38 -13.33
CA GLU A 103 7.42 3.12 -14.59
C GLU A 103 8.53 4.18 -14.65
N ILE A 104 8.71 4.94 -13.57
CA ILE A 104 9.78 5.95 -13.45
C ILE A 104 11.15 5.26 -13.52
N SER A 105 11.36 4.17 -12.78
CA SER A 105 12.62 3.41 -12.79
C SER A 105 12.94 2.83 -14.17
N GLN A 106 11.94 2.31 -14.89
CA GLN A 106 12.13 1.80 -16.25
C GLN A 106 12.47 2.91 -17.25
N GLN A 107 11.78 4.05 -17.17
CA GLN A 107 12.08 5.20 -18.03
C GLN A 107 13.46 5.80 -17.71
N LEU A 108 13.83 5.84 -16.44
CA LEU A 108 15.17 6.24 -15.98
C LEU A 108 16.24 5.31 -16.56
N LYS A 109 16.07 3.98 -16.42
CA LYS A 109 16.96 2.97 -17.00
C LYS A 109 17.12 3.19 -18.50
N LYS A 110 16.02 3.40 -19.24
CA LYS A 110 16.07 3.65 -20.70
C LYS A 110 16.83 4.93 -21.04
N THR A 111 16.59 6.01 -20.28
CA THR A 111 17.23 7.32 -20.49
C THR A 111 18.73 7.25 -20.23
N LEU A 112 19.14 6.59 -19.14
CA LEU A 112 20.53 6.52 -18.71
C LEU A 112 21.33 5.35 -19.31
N HIS A 113 20.68 4.36 -19.93
CA HIS A 113 21.37 3.22 -20.55
C HIS A 113 22.31 3.65 -21.68
N ALA A 114 21.92 4.66 -22.47
CA ALA A 114 22.71 5.21 -23.57
C ALA A 114 23.35 6.57 -23.21
N TYR A 115 23.52 6.86 -21.92
CA TYR A 115 24.06 8.13 -21.46
C TYR A 115 25.54 8.26 -21.83
N THR A 116 25.84 9.24 -22.68
CA THR A 116 27.21 9.61 -23.10
C THR A 116 27.56 11.04 -22.66
N ASP A 117 26.57 11.92 -22.64
CA ASP A 117 26.67 13.33 -22.23
C ASP A 117 25.26 13.83 -21.85
N MET A 118 25.19 14.95 -21.15
CA MET A 118 23.95 15.64 -20.79
C MET A 118 23.40 16.45 -21.98
N ASP A 119 23.08 15.77 -23.07
CA ASP A 119 22.50 16.40 -24.25
C ASP A 119 21.07 16.93 -23.99
N ALA A 120 20.56 17.77 -24.89
CA ALA A 120 19.24 18.38 -24.73
C ALA A 120 18.12 17.34 -24.60
N LYS A 121 18.27 16.17 -25.27
CA LYS A 121 17.29 15.08 -25.23
C LYS A 121 17.27 14.40 -23.87
N THR A 122 18.42 14.03 -23.32
CA THR A 122 18.57 13.41 -22.00
C THR A 122 18.10 14.37 -20.93
N ARG A 123 18.50 15.64 -21.01
CA ARG A 123 18.04 16.68 -20.08
C ARG A 123 16.52 16.79 -20.07
N THR A 124 15.89 16.81 -21.25
CA THR A 124 14.42 16.86 -21.38
C THR A 124 13.77 15.61 -20.80
N ALA A 125 14.31 14.41 -21.06
CA ALA A 125 13.78 13.16 -20.53
C ALA A 125 13.85 13.10 -19.00
N LEU A 126 14.99 13.46 -18.41
CA LEU A 126 15.17 13.53 -16.95
C LEU A 126 14.27 14.59 -16.32
N THR A 127 14.10 15.74 -16.97
CA THR A 127 13.17 16.78 -16.49
C THR A 127 11.73 16.29 -16.48
N LYS A 128 11.29 15.54 -17.50
CA LYS A 128 9.96 14.91 -17.53
C LYS A 128 9.76 13.90 -16.40
N LEU A 129 10.81 13.19 -15.99
CA LEU A 129 10.78 12.29 -14.84
C LEU A 129 10.72 13.02 -13.50
N GLY A 130 10.97 14.33 -13.48
CA GLY A 130 10.92 15.16 -12.28
C GLY A 130 12.28 15.60 -11.75
N PHE A 131 13.36 15.40 -12.51
CA PHE A 131 14.68 15.89 -12.10
C PHE A 131 14.91 17.34 -12.53
N SER A 132 15.35 18.17 -11.59
CA SER A 132 15.91 19.48 -11.86
C SER A 132 17.43 19.36 -12.04
N ILE A 133 17.97 19.88 -13.14
CA ILE A 133 19.39 19.74 -13.49
C ILE A 133 20.06 21.11 -13.49
N SER A 134 21.10 21.24 -12.69
CA SER A 134 21.95 22.44 -12.58
C SER A 134 23.41 22.10 -12.87
N GLU A 135 24.19 23.07 -13.33
CA GLU A 135 25.63 22.90 -13.51
C GLU A 135 26.37 23.12 -12.19
N ASP A 136 27.27 22.20 -11.88
CA ASP A 136 28.14 22.23 -10.70
C ASP A 136 29.60 21.95 -11.14
N GLY A 137 30.22 22.96 -11.74
CA GLY A 137 31.59 22.87 -12.26
C GLY A 137 31.76 21.79 -13.33
N LYS A 138 32.50 20.73 -12.99
CA LYS A 138 32.75 19.56 -13.87
C LYS A 138 31.61 18.54 -13.86
N HIS A 139 30.64 18.69 -12.96
CA HIS A 139 29.51 17.80 -12.81
C HIS A 139 28.19 18.55 -13.03
N HIS A 140 27.11 17.80 -13.20
CA HIS A 140 25.75 18.28 -13.09
C HIS A 140 25.17 17.78 -11.77
N LYS A 141 24.51 18.67 -11.05
CA LYS A 141 23.69 18.32 -9.89
C LYS A 141 22.26 18.11 -10.35
N MET A 142 21.71 16.95 -10.00
CA MET A 142 20.33 16.56 -10.26
C MET A 142 19.57 16.52 -8.92
N ILE A 143 18.39 17.11 -8.86
CA ILE A 143 17.51 17.09 -7.67
C ILE A 143 16.16 16.51 -8.08
N PHE A 144 15.70 15.48 -7.40
CA PHE A 144 14.40 14.87 -7.70
C PHE A 144 13.27 15.66 -7.03
N ARG A 145 12.28 16.11 -7.83
CA ARG A 145 11.05 16.80 -7.38
C ARG A 145 11.26 17.99 -6.44
N GLY A 146 12.43 18.61 -6.50
CA GLY A 146 12.77 19.81 -5.70
C GLY A 146 13.19 19.51 -4.26
N ASP A 147 13.31 18.25 -3.87
CA ASP A 147 13.76 17.86 -2.54
C ASP A 147 15.27 17.56 -2.55
N ASP A 148 16.04 18.43 -1.89
CA ASP A 148 17.50 18.37 -1.80
C ASP A 148 18.00 17.08 -1.12
N ARG A 149 17.18 16.39 -0.31
CA ARG A 149 17.54 15.08 0.25
C ARG A 149 17.84 14.08 -0.87
N TYR A 150 17.19 14.24 -2.03
CA TYR A 150 17.33 13.38 -3.21
C TYR A 150 18.16 14.03 -4.31
N SER A 151 19.35 14.54 -3.93
CA SER A 151 20.35 15.04 -4.87
C SER A 151 21.30 13.93 -5.38
N PHE A 152 21.69 14.03 -6.65
CA PHE A 152 22.66 13.16 -7.33
C PHE A 152 23.63 13.99 -8.16
N THR A 153 24.86 13.49 -8.32
CA THR A 153 25.92 14.17 -9.08
C THR A 153 26.33 13.29 -10.26
N VAL A 154 26.37 13.86 -11.46
CA VAL A 154 26.80 13.17 -12.68
C VAL A 154 27.87 13.97 -13.40
N SER A 155 28.93 13.32 -13.86
CA SER A 155 29.98 14.00 -14.64
C SER A 155 29.45 14.48 -16.00
N LYS A 156 29.97 15.64 -16.46
CA LYS A 156 29.69 16.18 -17.80
C LYS A 156 30.12 15.19 -18.88
N THR A 157 31.34 14.68 -18.78
CA THR A 157 31.87 13.67 -19.70
C THR A 157 31.88 12.29 -19.07
N VAL A 158 31.37 11.31 -19.82
CA VAL A 158 31.38 9.90 -19.43
C VAL A 158 32.79 9.34 -19.58
N SER A 159 33.48 9.08 -18.47
CA SER A 159 34.79 8.42 -18.52
C SER A 159 34.68 6.89 -18.66
N ASP A 160 33.50 6.32 -18.33
CA ASP A 160 33.24 4.88 -18.36
C ASP A 160 31.80 4.62 -18.83
N HIS A 161 31.63 3.72 -19.80
CA HIS A 161 30.33 3.24 -20.30
C HIS A 161 29.40 2.73 -19.17
N ARG A 162 29.95 2.39 -17.98
CA ARG A 162 29.15 1.98 -16.81
C ARG A 162 28.55 3.14 -16.02
N SER A 163 28.95 4.38 -16.27
CA SER A 163 28.55 5.55 -15.46
C SER A 163 27.02 5.73 -15.40
N GLY A 164 26.33 5.58 -16.53
CA GLY A 164 24.86 5.65 -16.58
C GLY A 164 24.16 4.53 -15.80
N LYS A 165 24.72 3.31 -15.84
CA LYS A 165 24.18 2.16 -15.08
C LYS A 165 24.37 2.33 -13.57
N ASN A 166 25.53 2.84 -13.16
CA ASN A 166 25.82 3.11 -11.75
C ASN A 166 24.89 4.20 -11.22
N LEU A 167 24.76 5.33 -11.95
CA LEU A 167 23.84 6.41 -11.58
C LEU A 167 22.40 5.91 -11.47
N THR A 168 21.95 5.09 -12.41
CA THR A 168 20.61 4.49 -12.35
C THR A 168 20.43 3.61 -11.11
N SER A 169 21.45 2.81 -10.76
CA SER A 169 21.42 1.98 -9.56
C SER A 169 21.36 2.83 -8.28
N ASP A 170 22.12 3.93 -8.24
CA ASP A 170 22.18 4.80 -7.07
C ASP A 170 20.87 5.57 -6.88
N ILE A 171 20.26 6.03 -7.99
CA ILE A 171 18.94 6.68 -7.96
C ILE A 171 17.88 5.69 -7.48
N ASN A 172 17.85 4.48 -8.07
CA ASN A 172 16.86 3.47 -7.67
C ASN A 172 16.98 3.19 -6.18
N LYS A 173 18.16 2.81 -5.67
CA LYS A 173 18.34 2.51 -4.23
C LYS A 173 17.91 3.61 -3.26
N LYS A 174 17.90 4.88 -3.72
CA LYS A 174 17.58 6.03 -2.89
C LYS A 174 16.11 6.46 -3.00
N LEU A 175 15.42 6.11 -4.08
CA LEU A 175 14.05 6.54 -4.38
C LEU A 175 13.01 5.40 -4.45
N PHE A 176 13.44 4.18 -4.77
CA PHE A 176 12.61 3.00 -5.02
C PHE A 176 13.19 1.78 -4.30
#